data_AF-A0A7S0FV75-F1
#
_entry.id   AF-A0A7S0FV75-F1
#
_cell.length_a   1.000
_cell.length_b   1.000
_cell.length_c   1.000
_cell.angle_alpha   90.00
_cell.angle_beta   90.00
_cell.angle_gamma   90.00
#
_symmetry.space_group_name_H-M   'P 1'
#
loop_
_entity.id
_entity.type
_entity.pdbx_description
1 polymer ?
#
loop_
_entity_poly.entity_id
_entity_poly.type
_entity_poly.pdbx_seq_one_letter_code
_entity_poly.pdbx_strand_id
1 'polypeptide(L)'
;MPLPQEQPGLQGAGAKMEEDTLDFGRAVLVFFAVVVPNAALFFLFSGLGSGLTVFNQVAPYSLYGDFCFGIAALTCAVFYVLNWPNWTRGVQMCSLVVPWCFGSVGTVLKGRKYPWGPMLMCMALIVISIGAIRSGPCKHTNRKMYYRVTYVCTALSGVILASLWLGWVMQGKNWDLGMEEEWASMTSAIYENVYSTRALNYTQDCGTTANLTALSTEERGRVKTACTAASTVLFMVWACPFIGAACNFAIAAFVCLNGVVPNFGGNKTKLESDLK
;
A
#
# COMPACT_ATOMS: atom_id res chain seq x y z
N MET A 1 21.10 -40.86 -60.38
CA MET A 1 20.77 -40.59 -58.97
C MET A 1 22.00 -40.01 -58.30
N PRO A 2 22.01 -38.73 -57.94
CA PRO A 2 23.08 -38.15 -57.15
C PRO A 2 22.88 -38.51 -55.67
N LEU A 3 23.98 -38.79 -54.97
CA LEU A 3 24.00 -39.06 -53.52
C LEU A 3 23.64 -37.79 -52.72
N PRO A 4 23.02 -37.92 -51.52
CA PRO A 4 22.73 -36.78 -50.68
C PRO A 4 24.02 -36.20 -50.10
N GLN A 5 24.22 -34.89 -50.24
CA GLN A 5 25.28 -34.17 -49.55
C GLN A 5 24.92 -34.03 -48.06
N GLU A 6 25.80 -34.54 -47.20
CA GLU A 6 25.82 -34.22 -45.77
C GLU A 6 25.93 -32.69 -45.59
N GLN A 7 24.92 -32.11 -44.94
CA GLN A 7 25.01 -30.74 -44.47
C GLN A 7 26.01 -30.68 -43.30
N PRO A 8 27.07 -29.84 -43.39
CA PRO A 8 27.99 -29.66 -42.29
C PRO A 8 27.23 -29.10 -41.08
N GLY A 9 27.36 -29.82 -39.97
CA GLY A 9 26.69 -29.54 -38.71
C GLY A 9 26.81 -28.07 -38.34
N LEU A 10 25.65 -27.45 -38.12
CA LEU A 10 25.53 -26.21 -37.37
C LEU A 10 26.01 -26.48 -35.93
N GLN A 11 27.33 -26.43 -35.71
CA GLN A 11 27.91 -26.12 -34.41
C GLN A 11 27.65 -24.64 -34.13
N GLY A 12 26.37 -24.28 -33.98
CA GLY A 12 25.93 -22.94 -33.67
C GLY A 12 26.10 -22.68 -32.18
N ALA A 13 27.25 -22.10 -31.83
CA ALA A 13 27.45 -21.21 -30.70
C ALA A 13 26.63 -21.55 -29.45
N GLY A 14 27.17 -22.45 -28.62
CA GLY A 14 26.94 -22.44 -27.18
C GLY A 14 27.52 -21.16 -26.56
N ALA A 15 26.99 -19.99 -26.93
CA ALA A 15 27.12 -18.81 -26.11
C ALA A 15 26.42 -19.16 -24.81
N LYS A 16 27.20 -19.48 -23.78
CA LYS A 16 26.74 -19.43 -22.39
C LYS A 16 26.06 -18.07 -22.26
N MET A 17 24.74 -18.09 -22.28
CA MET A 17 23.92 -16.93 -22.01
C MET A 17 24.33 -16.54 -20.60
N GLU A 18 25.22 -15.56 -20.50
CA GLU A 18 25.77 -15.09 -19.24
C GLU A 18 24.57 -14.75 -18.38
N GLU A 19 24.40 -15.49 -17.30
CA GLU A 19 23.18 -15.44 -16.49
C GLU A 19 23.20 -14.06 -15.82
N ASP A 20 22.52 -13.10 -16.43
CA ASP A 20 22.49 -11.70 -16.01
C ASP A 20 22.10 -11.60 -14.54
N THR A 21 23.12 -11.50 -13.70
CA THR A 21 22.97 -11.32 -12.27
C THR A 21 22.30 -9.97 -12.00
N LEU A 22 21.57 -9.89 -10.90
CA LEU A 22 20.96 -8.63 -10.49
C LEU A 22 22.09 -7.70 -10.01
N ASP A 23 22.43 -6.72 -10.85
CA ASP A 23 23.35 -5.65 -10.50
C ASP A 23 22.88 -4.93 -9.22
N PHE A 24 23.84 -4.44 -8.43
CA PHE A 24 23.62 -3.75 -7.17
C PHE A 24 22.66 -2.57 -7.33
N GLY A 25 22.79 -1.78 -8.40
CA GLY A 25 21.90 -0.66 -8.68
C GLY A 25 20.43 -1.08 -8.80
N ARG A 26 20.16 -2.22 -9.44
CA ARG A 26 18.80 -2.78 -9.56
C ARG A 26 18.27 -3.32 -8.23
N ALA A 27 19.13 -3.90 -7.41
CA ALA A 27 18.77 -4.32 -6.06
C ALA A 27 18.39 -3.12 -5.17
N VAL A 28 19.13 -2.01 -5.28
CA VAL A 28 18.83 -0.75 -4.57
C VAL A 28 17.47 -0.17 -4.98
N LEU A 29 17.10 -0.26 -6.27
CA LEU A 29 15.77 0.18 -6.72
C LEU A 29 14.64 -0.64 -6.07
N VAL A 30 14.80 -1.96 -5.98
CA VAL A 30 13.82 -2.83 -5.30
C VAL A 30 13.73 -2.49 -3.81
N PHE A 31 14.88 -2.24 -3.17
CA PHE A 31 14.92 -1.81 -1.78
C PHE A 31 14.13 -0.52 -1.55
N PHE A 32 14.36 0.53 -2.34
CA PHE A 32 13.62 1.79 -2.20
C PHE A 32 12.12 1.64 -2.51
N ALA A 33 11.76 0.83 -3.50
CA ALA A 33 10.36 0.55 -3.82
C ALA A 33 9.58 -0.10 -2.67
N VAL A 34 10.26 -0.82 -1.78
CA VAL A 34 9.67 -1.42 -0.57
C VAL A 34 9.78 -0.48 0.63
N VAL A 35 10.95 0.10 0.87
CA VAL A 35 11.24 0.85 2.10
C VAL A 35 10.54 2.20 2.11
N VAL A 36 10.48 2.93 0.99
CA VAL A 36 9.89 4.28 0.96
C VAL A 36 8.39 4.25 1.30
N PRO A 37 7.54 3.39 0.71
CA PRO A 37 6.13 3.35 1.08
C PRO A 37 5.91 2.85 2.51
N ASN A 38 6.74 1.94 3.02
CA ASN A 38 6.69 1.49 4.40
C ASN A 38 7.08 2.61 5.38
N ALA A 39 8.11 3.40 5.06
CA ALA A 39 8.50 4.57 5.83
C ALA A 39 7.39 5.62 5.82
N ALA A 40 6.77 5.89 4.67
CA ALA A 40 5.63 6.79 4.59
C ALA A 40 4.45 6.28 5.43
N LEU A 41 4.13 4.99 5.36
CA LEU A 41 3.08 4.38 6.19
C LEU A 41 3.38 4.57 7.69
N PHE A 42 4.60 4.28 8.11
CA PHE A 42 5.01 4.40 9.51
C PHE A 42 5.02 5.86 9.97
N PHE A 43 5.72 6.76 9.28
CA PHE A 43 5.89 8.13 9.73
C PHE A 43 4.63 8.99 9.57
N LEU A 44 3.81 8.77 8.54
CA LEU A 44 2.65 9.63 8.26
C LEU A 44 1.33 9.11 8.81
N PHE A 45 1.17 7.80 8.99
CA PHE A 45 -0.14 7.20 9.33
C PHE A 45 -0.14 6.38 10.62
N SER A 46 1.01 6.16 11.26
CA SER A 46 1.09 5.48 12.56
C SER A 46 1.01 6.46 13.74
N GLY A 47 0.52 5.98 14.88
CA GLY A 47 0.57 6.69 16.16
C GLY A 47 1.98 6.84 16.73
N LEU A 48 2.92 5.99 16.30
CA LEU A 48 4.37 6.17 16.57
C LEU A 48 4.98 7.32 15.76
N GLY A 49 4.35 7.70 14.66
CA GLY A 49 4.74 8.81 13.80
C GLY A 49 3.85 10.03 14.00
N SER A 50 3.45 10.64 12.90
CA SER A 50 2.58 11.82 12.86
C SER A 50 1.13 11.49 12.51
N GLY A 51 0.71 10.21 12.61
CA GLY A 51 -0.62 9.77 12.19
C GLY A 51 -1.75 10.57 12.82
N LEU A 52 -1.74 10.72 14.14
CA LEU A 52 -2.76 11.50 14.86
C LEU A 52 -2.86 12.94 14.34
N THR A 53 -1.72 13.60 14.18
CA THR A 53 -1.64 14.97 13.65
C THR A 53 -2.20 15.07 12.24
N VAL A 54 -1.80 14.14 11.35
CA VAL A 54 -2.27 14.10 9.95
C VAL A 54 -3.78 13.90 9.90
N PHE A 55 -4.31 12.88 10.57
CA PHE A 55 -5.75 12.59 10.56
C PHE A 55 -6.58 13.71 11.20
N ASN A 56 -6.06 14.36 12.25
CA ASN A 56 -6.71 15.51 12.88
C ASN A 56 -6.75 16.73 11.96
N GLN A 57 -5.64 17.04 11.28
CA GLN A 57 -5.55 18.17 10.34
C GLN A 57 -6.44 17.98 9.11
N VAL A 58 -6.61 16.75 8.62
CA VAL A 58 -7.41 16.48 7.42
C VAL A 58 -8.89 16.23 7.70
N ALA A 59 -9.28 16.08 8.97
CA ALA A 59 -10.67 15.83 9.38
C ALA A 59 -11.73 16.79 8.77
N PRO A 60 -11.51 18.12 8.69
CA PRO A 60 -12.48 19.05 8.10
C PRO A 60 -12.52 19.00 6.57
N TYR A 61 -11.49 18.45 5.90
CA TYR A 61 -11.33 18.53 4.45
C TYR A 61 -11.94 17.36 3.68
N SER A 62 -12.92 16.66 4.27
CA SER A 62 -13.52 15.47 3.64
C SER A 62 -14.15 15.77 2.27
N LEU A 63 -14.72 16.96 2.05
CA LEU A 63 -15.30 17.34 0.77
C LEU A 63 -14.24 17.49 -0.34
N TYR A 64 -13.06 18.02 -0.01
CA TYR A 64 -11.94 18.10 -0.94
C TYR A 64 -11.47 16.70 -1.36
N GLY A 65 -11.59 15.71 -0.48
CA GLY A 65 -11.35 14.32 -0.83
C GLY A 65 -12.30 13.79 -1.93
N ASP A 66 -13.59 14.14 -1.89
CA ASP A 66 -14.55 13.78 -2.95
C ASP A 66 -14.16 14.44 -4.27
N PHE A 67 -13.76 15.72 -4.22
CA PHE A 67 -13.29 16.45 -5.39
C PHE A 67 -12.03 15.82 -6.01
N CYS A 68 -11.05 15.43 -5.19
CA CYS A 68 -9.86 14.72 -5.66
C CYS A 68 -10.21 13.39 -6.35
N PHE A 69 -11.11 12.59 -5.76
CA PHE A 69 -11.57 11.35 -6.41
C PHE A 69 -12.35 11.62 -7.70
N GLY A 70 -13.15 12.68 -7.74
CA GLY A 70 -13.84 13.13 -8.95
C GLY A 70 -12.88 13.48 -10.08
N ILE A 71 -11.82 14.23 -9.79
CA ILE A 71 -10.76 14.54 -10.77
C ILE A 71 -10.04 13.27 -11.23
N ALA A 72 -9.68 12.38 -10.31
CA ALA A 72 -9.02 11.12 -10.66
C ALA A 72 -9.89 10.27 -11.60
N ALA A 73 -11.17 10.12 -11.28
CA ALA A 73 -12.13 9.37 -12.10
C ALA A 73 -12.37 10.03 -13.47
N LEU A 74 -12.54 11.35 -13.51
CA LEU A 74 -12.71 12.10 -14.75
C LEU A 74 -11.48 11.96 -15.65
N THR A 75 -10.28 12.03 -15.07
CA THR A 75 -9.03 11.86 -15.81
C THR A 75 -8.93 10.47 -16.43
N CYS A 76 -9.30 9.42 -15.69
CA CYS A 76 -9.37 8.06 -16.21
C CYS A 76 -10.41 7.91 -17.34
N ALA A 77 -11.57 8.57 -17.23
CA ALA A 77 -12.58 8.57 -18.28
C ALA A 77 -12.10 9.27 -19.56
N VAL A 78 -11.39 10.40 -19.41
CA VAL A 78 -10.74 11.10 -20.53
C VAL A 78 -9.70 10.21 -21.20
N PHE A 79 -8.86 9.50 -20.43
CA PHE A 79 -7.91 8.53 -20.99
C PHE A 79 -8.60 7.42 -21.79
N TYR A 80 -9.72 6.92 -21.31
CA TYR A 80 -10.52 5.93 -22.04
C TYR A 80 -11.02 6.48 -23.39
N VAL A 81 -11.62 7.68 -23.40
CA VAL A 81 -12.14 8.32 -24.63
C VAL A 81 -11.03 8.63 -25.64
N LEU A 82 -9.88 9.09 -25.16
CA LEU A 82 -8.73 9.42 -26.02
C LEU A 82 -7.93 8.19 -26.46
N ASN A 83 -8.43 6.99 -26.18
CA ASN A 83 -7.80 5.73 -26.56
C ASN A 83 -6.36 5.62 -26.03
N TRP A 84 -6.20 5.90 -24.74
CA TRP A 84 -4.93 5.84 -24.00
C TRP A 84 -4.05 4.61 -24.29
N PRO A 85 -4.58 3.38 -24.51
CA PRO A 85 -3.76 2.22 -24.86
C PRO A 85 -2.90 2.39 -26.13
N ASN A 86 -3.31 3.28 -27.06
CA ASN A 86 -2.58 3.54 -28.30
C ASN A 86 -1.53 4.66 -28.19
N TRP A 87 -1.40 5.30 -27.02
CA TRP A 87 -0.39 6.33 -26.80
C TRP A 87 1.01 5.74 -26.64
N THR A 88 2.04 6.57 -26.81
CA THR A 88 3.43 6.13 -26.55
C THR A 88 3.60 5.81 -25.06
N ARG A 89 4.39 4.77 -24.74
CA ARG A 89 4.58 4.27 -23.36
C ARG A 89 5.02 5.36 -22.38
N GLY A 90 5.86 6.30 -22.81
CA GLY A 90 6.30 7.42 -21.97
C GLY A 90 5.13 8.31 -21.56
N VAL A 91 4.28 8.70 -22.52
CA VAL A 91 3.09 9.53 -22.26
C VAL A 91 2.09 8.76 -21.41
N GLN A 92 1.90 7.46 -21.65
CA GLN A 92 1.08 6.60 -20.81
C GLN A 92 1.50 6.67 -19.34
N MET A 93 2.78 6.42 -19.05
CA MET A 93 3.30 6.45 -17.69
C MET A 93 3.19 7.83 -17.04
N CYS A 94 3.56 8.90 -17.76
CA CYS A 94 3.45 10.27 -17.25
C CYS A 94 2.00 10.67 -16.96
N SER A 95 1.06 10.27 -17.82
CA SER A 95 -0.36 10.61 -17.67
C SER A 95 -0.99 9.90 -16.46
N LEU A 96 -0.56 8.69 -16.10
CA LEU A 96 -1.04 7.97 -14.90
C LEU A 96 -0.66 8.64 -13.58
N VAL A 97 0.35 9.52 -13.57
CA VAL A 97 0.76 10.26 -12.37
C VAL A 97 -0.39 11.12 -11.85
N VAL A 98 -1.16 11.75 -12.74
CA VAL A 98 -2.26 12.65 -12.35
C VAL A 98 -3.36 11.92 -11.56
N PRO A 99 -4.05 10.90 -12.09
CA PRO A 99 -5.08 10.20 -11.34
C PRO A 99 -4.51 9.50 -10.10
N TRP A 100 -3.25 9.04 -10.14
CA TRP A 100 -2.58 8.47 -8.98
C TRP A 100 -2.38 9.49 -7.85
N CYS A 101 -1.86 10.69 -8.16
CA CYS A 101 -1.66 11.75 -7.19
C CYS A 101 -2.99 12.22 -6.58
N PHE A 102 -4.00 12.49 -7.42
CA PHE A 102 -5.32 12.89 -6.93
C PHE A 102 -5.99 11.78 -6.12
N GLY A 103 -5.88 10.52 -6.54
CA GLY A 103 -6.37 9.38 -5.76
C GLY A 103 -5.68 9.24 -4.41
N SER A 104 -4.36 9.43 -4.36
CA SER A 104 -3.56 9.37 -3.12
C SER A 104 -3.91 10.49 -2.15
N VAL A 105 -4.02 11.73 -2.65
CA VAL A 105 -4.46 12.86 -1.81
C VAL A 105 -5.90 12.66 -1.36
N GLY A 106 -6.77 12.17 -2.25
CA GLY A 106 -8.16 11.83 -1.96
C GLY A 106 -8.30 10.83 -0.81
N THR A 107 -7.50 9.75 -0.78
CA THR A 107 -7.55 8.78 0.33
C THR A 107 -7.13 9.40 1.65
N VAL A 108 -6.11 10.27 1.67
CA VAL A 108 -5.65 10.98 2.89
C VAL A 108 -6.74 11.93 3.39
N LEU A 109 -7.29 12.77 2.52
CA LEU A 109 -8.37 13.72 2.87
C LEU A 109 -9.66 13.00 3.30
N LYS A 110 -9.89 11.77 2.82
CA LYS A 110 -10.98 10.90 3.26
C LYS A 110 -10.63 10.01 4.44
N GLY A 111 -9.45 10.16 5.03
CA GLY A 111 -8.96 9.31 6.10
C GLY A 111 -9.92 9.19 7.29
N ARG A 112 -10.68 10.23 7.62
CA ARG A 112 -11.71 10.16 8.68
C ARG A 112 -12.83 9.16 8.36
N LYS A 113 -13.25 9.03 7.10
CA LYS A 113 -14.33 8.11 6.68
C LYS A 113 -13.77 6.72 6.35
N TYR A 114 -12.57 6.67 5.78
CA TYR A 114 -11.90 5.45 5.34
C TYR A 114 -10.44 5.44 5.84
N PRO A 115 -10.22 5.20 7.14
CA PRO A 115 -8.88 5.30 7.75
C PRO A 115 -7.87 4.29 7.17
N TRP A 116 -8.37 3.18 6.64
CA TRP A 116 -7.56 2.17 5.94
C TRP A 116 -7.10 2.61 4.54
N GLY A 117 -7.73 3.61 3.93
CA GLY A 117 -7.48 4.03 2.54
C GLY A 117 -6.03 4.43 2.27
N PRO A 118 -5.44 5.39 3.02
CA PRO A 118 -4.05 5.79 2.85
C PRO A 118 -3.06 4.64 3.05
N MET A 119 -3.33 3.74 4.00
CA MET A 119 -2.49 2.58 4.29
C MET A 119 -2.48 1.60 3.11
N LEU A 120 -3.67 1.28 2.57
CA LEU A 120 -3.78 0.44 1.37
C LEU A 120 -3.08 1.08 0.17
N MET A 121 -3.12 2.41 0.05
CA MET A 121 -2.44 3.12 -1.03
C MET A 121 -0.91 2.95 -0.95
N CYS A 122 -0.32 3.07 0.24
CA CYS A 122 1.11 2.78 0.44
C CYS A 122 1.45 1.32 0.08
N MET A 123 0.59 0.36 0.45
CA MET A 123 0.82 -1.05 0.15
C MET A 123 0.68 -1.35 -1.35
N ALA A 124 -0.29 -0.73 -2.02
CA ALA A 124 -0.45 -0.82 -3.47
C ALA A 124 0.78 -0.25 -4.20
N LEU A 125 1.35 0.86 -3.69
CA LEU A 125 2.57 1.45 -4.25
C LEU A 125 3.75 0.47 -4.23
N ILE A 126 3.89 -0.35 -3.19
CA ILE A 126 4.93 -1.40 -3.13
C ILE A 126 4.74 -2.39 -4.28
N VAL A 127 3.54 -2.94 -4.44
CA VAL A 127 3.23 -3.96 -5.47
C VAL A 127 3.42 -3.39 -6.88
N ILE A 128 2.91 -2.18 -7.13
CA ILE A 128 3.03 -1.50 -8.43
C ILE A 128 4.50 -1.20 -8.73
N SER A 129 5.26 -0.68 -7.75
CA SER A 129 6.66 -0.32 -7.96
C SER A 129 7.53 -1.54 -8.24
N ILE A 130 7.34 -2.64 -7.51
CA ILE A 130 8.00 -3.92 -7.79
C ILE A 130 7.63 -4.40 -9.20
N GLY A 131 6.34 -4.44 -9.55
CA GLY A 131 5.90 -4.85 -10.89
C GLY A 131 6.48 -3.99 -12.02
N ALA A 132 6.56 -2.68 -11.82
CA ALA A 132 7.15 -1.74 -12.76
C ALA A 132 8.66 -1.97 -12.92
N ILE A 133 9.39 -2.15 -11.81
CA ILE A 133 10.82 -2.48 -11.83
C ILE A 133 11.06 -3.79 -12.56
N ARG A 134 10.22 -4.82 -12.32
CA ARG A 134 10.32 -6.11 -13.01
C ARG A 134 10.11 -5.99 -14.52
N SER A 135 9.16 -5.16 -14.93
CA SER A 135 8.76 -5.01 -16.33
C SER A 135 9.70 -4.11 -17.14
N GLY A 136 10.40 -3.19 -16.47
CA GLY A 136 11.36 -2.26 -17.08
C GLY A 136 12.82 -2.61 -16.75
N PRO A 137 13.46 -1.94 -15.76
CA PRO A 137 14.88 -2.09 -15.47
C PRO A 137 15.38 -3.53 -15.27
N CYS A 138 14.55 -4.40 -14.67
CA CYS A 138 14.89 -5.79 -14.39
C CYS A 138 14.28 -6.79 -15.38
N LYS A 139 13.88 -6.35 -16.58
CA LYS A 139 13.22 -7.21 -17.58
C LYS A 139 14.03 -8.48 -17.90
N HIS A 140 15.35 -8.33 -18.06
CA HIS A 140 16.27 -9.39 -18.47
C HIS A 140 16.99 -10.09 -17.32
N THR A 141 16.78 -9.65 -16.06
CA THR A 141 17.43 -10.28 -14.91
C THR A 141 16.81 -11.64 -14.59
N ASN A 142 17.63 -12.56 -14.07
CA ASN A 142 17.17 -13.84 -13.56
C ASN A 142 16.00 -13.68 -12.58
N ARG A 143 14.86 -14.30 -12.93
CA ARG A 143 13.63 -14.31 -12.14
C ARG A 143 13.89 -14.72 -10.69
N LYS A 144 14.63 -15.81 -10.45
CA LYS A 144 14.88 -16.33 -9.10
C LYS A 144 15.60 -15.31 -8.22
N MET A 145 16.59 -14.62 -8.78
CA MET A 145 17.35 -13.60 -8.04
C MET A 145 16.49 -12.38 -7.72
N TYR A 146 15.71 -11.90 -8.69
CA TYR A 146 14.80 -10.77 -8.50
C TYR A 146 13.76 -11.03 -7.39
N TYR A 147 13.09 -12.18 -7.44
CA TYR A 147 12.11 -12.57 -6.41
C TYR A 147 12.78 -12.81 -5.05
N ARG A 148 14.00 -13.36 -5.00
CA ARG A 148 14.74 -13.51 -3.75
C ARG A 148 15.05 -12.16 -3.09
N VAL A 149 15.52 -11.17 -3.84
CA VAL A 149 15.79 -9.83 -3.30
C VAL A 149 14.50 -9.16 -2.83
N THR A 150 13.45 -9.23 -3.65
CA THR A 150 12.13 -8.69 -3.29
C THR A 150 11.61 -9.32 -1.98
N TYR A 151 11.70 -10.65 -1.85
CA TYR A 151 11.32 -11.40 -0.65
C TYR A 151 12.08 -10.91 0.59
N VAL A 152 13.41 -10.79 0.50
CA VAL A 152 14.24 -10.34 1.61
C VAL A 152 13.87 -8.91 2.02
N CYS A 153 13.70 -7.99 1.07
CA CYS A 153 13.31 -6.61 1.35
C CYS A 153 11.94 -6.51 2.04
N THR A 154 10.93 -7.22 1.53
CA THR A 154 9.58 -7.18 2.12
C THR A 154 9.54 -7.90 3.47
N ALA A 155 10.17 -9.07 3.60
CA ALA A 155 10.22 -9.80 4.87
C ALA A 155 10.94 -9.00 5.96
N LEU A 156 12.10 -8.39 5.63
CA LEU A 156 12.84 -7.55 6.56
C LEU A 156 12.05 -6.31 6.97
N SER A 157 11.37 -5.65 6.03
CA SER A 157 10.49 -4.51 6.32
C SER A 157 9.35 -4.91 7.24
N GLY A 158 8.75 -6.10 7.01
CA GLY A 158 7.71 -6.65 7.88
C GLY A 158 8.20 -6.92 9.30
N VAL A 159 9.39 -7.52 9.45
CA VAL A 159 10.02 -7.74 10.76
C VAL A 159 10.28 -6.41 11.46
N ILE A 160 10.86 -5.42 10.78
CA ILE A 160 11.14 -4.10 11.38
C ILE A 160 9.86 -3.44 11.89
N LEU A 161 8.80 -3.38 11.07
CA LEU A 161 7.51 -2.79 11.48
C LEU A 161 6.88 -3.54 12.65
N ALA A 162 6.89 -4.87 12.62
CA ALA A 162 6.39 -5.70 13.71
C ALA A 162 7.18 -5.50 15.01
N SER A 163 8.51 -5.45 14.94
CA SER A 163 9.37 -5.24 16.10
C SER A 163 9.17 -3.84 16.71
N LEU A 164 9.06 -2.80 15.88
CA LEU A 164 8.76 -1.44 16.36
C LEU A 164 7.40 -1.37 17.05
N TRP A 165 6.39 -2.00 16.46
CA TRP A 165 5.05 -2.05 17.04
C TRP A 165 5.00 -2.85 18.34
N LEU A 166 5.57 -4.06 18.36
CA LEU A 166 5.63 -4.90 19.56
C LEU A 166 6.43 -4.20 20.68
N GLY A 167 7.56 -3.57 20.35
CA GLY A 167 8.34 -2.81 21.31
C GLY A 167 7.54 -1.66 21.93
N TRP A 168 6.72 -0.98 21.13
CA TRP A 168 5.83 0.08 21.61
C TRP A 168 4.70 -0.45 22.49
N VAL A 169 4.05 -1.54 22.09
CA VAL A 169 3.00 -2.21 22.88
C VAL A 169 3.56 -2.72 24.22
N MET A 170 4.76 -3.30 24.22
CA MET A 170 5.44 -3.79 25.43
C MET A 170 5.81 -2.66 26.41
N GLN A 171 5.89 -1.41 25.96
CA GLN A 171 6.05 -0.24 26.83
C GLN A 171 4.73 0.20 27.51
N GLY A 172 3.66 -0.59 27.38
CA GLY A 172 2.36 -0.33 27.98
C GLY A 172 1.41 0.48 27.10
N LYS A 173 1.76 0.76 25.85
CA LYS A 173 0.90 1.46 24.88
C LYS A 173 -0.07 0.50 24.19
N ASN A 174 -0.80 -0.26 25.01
CA ASN A 174 -1.87 -1.15 24.56
C ASN A 174 -3.06 -0.32 24.09
N TRP A 175 -3.87 -0.89 23.20
CA TRP A 175 -5.16 -0.31 22.87
C TRP A 175 -6.15 -0.59 24.01
N ASP A 176 -6.24 0.34 24.95
CA ASP A 176 -7.17 0.35 26.08
C ASP A 176 -7.93 1.68 26.17
N LEU A 177 -8.87 1.76 27.13
CA LEU A 177 -9.68 2.97 27.33
C LEU A 177 -8.82 4.19 27.67
N GLY A 178 -7.74 4.04 28.42
CA GLY A 178 -6.87 5.16 28.79
C GLY A 178 -6.13 5.73 27.59
N MET A 179 -5.63 4.85 26.72
CA MET A 179 -4.99 5.23 25.46
C MET A 179 -5.97 5.90 24.50
N GLU A 180 -7.20 5.37 24.40
CA GLU A 180 -8.26 5.99 23.60
C GLU A 180 -8.61 7.39 24.11
N GLU A 181 -8.78 7.58 25.43
CA GLU A 181 -9.05 8.87 26.05
C GLU A 181 -7.91 9.88 25.82
N GLU A 182 -6.65 9.45 26.00
CA GLU A 182 -5.45 10.25 25.73
C GLU A 182 -5.46 10.76 24.29
N TRP A 183 -5.66 9.86 23.32
CA TRP A 183 -5.62 10.20 21.90
C TRP A 183 -6.83 11.00 21.43
N ALA A 184 -8.02 10.74 21.98
CA ALA A 184 -9.20 11.52 21.69
C ALA A 184 -9.02 12.98 22.10
N SER A 185 -8.33 13.24 23.22
CA SER A 185 -8.00 14.60 23.66
C SER A 185 -7.07 15.33 22.68
N MET A 186 -6.16 14.61 22.03
CA MET A 186 -5.23 15.16 21.04
C MET A 186 -5.86 15.34 19.65
N THR A 187 -7.03 14.76 19.40
CA THR A 187 -7.63 14.66 18.06
C THR A 187 -9.07 15.21 18.02
N SER A 188 -9.31 16.34 18.68
CA SER A 188 -10.65 16.93 18.79
C SER A 188 -11.33 17.18 17.43
N ALA A 189 -10.56 17.58 16.41
CA ALA A 189 -11.11 17.89 15.09
C ALA A 189 -11.72 16.65 14.41
N ILE A 190 -11.27 15.44 14.74
CA ILE A 190 -11.90 14.21 14.26
C ILE A 190 -13.34 14.12 14.78
N TYR A 191 -13.54 14.34 16.09
CA TYR A 191 -14.85 14.29 16.74
C TYR A 191 -15.76 15.44 16.33
N GLU A 192 -15.20 16.65 16.18
CA GLU A 192 -15.95 17.82 15.72
C GLU A 192 -16.50 17.65 14.30
N ASN A 193 -15.82 16.87 13.45
CA ASN A 193 -16.19 16.69 12.05
C ASN A 193 -16.81 15.31 11.76
N VAL A 194 -16.81 14.36 12.70
CA VAL A 194 -17.31 13.00 12.44
C VAL A 194 -18.82 12.98 12.18
N TYR A 195 -19.56 13.82 12.88
CA TYR A 195 -21.01 13.94 12.80
C TYR A 195 -21.43 15.17 12.00
N SER A 196 -22.39 15.00 11.09
CA SER A 196 -22.79 16.06 10.14
C SER A 196 -23.68 17.13 10.75
N THR A 197 -24.41 16.81 11.83
CA THR A 197 -25.47 17.69 12.36
C THR A 197 -24.92 18.71 13.36
N ARG A 198 -23.95 18.31 14.18
CA ARG A 198 -23.25 19.16 15.15
C ARG A 198 -21.87 18.61 15.44
N ALA A 199 -20.99 19.46 15.95
CA ALA A 199 -19.70 19.03 16.49
C ALA A 199 -19.92 18.14 17.72
N LEU A 200 -19.19 17.02 17.78
CA LEU A 200 -19.16 16.16 18.97
C LEU A 200 -17.98 16.53 19.85
N ASN A 201 -18.20 16.48 21.16
CA ASN A 201 -17.16 16.58 22.17
C ASN A 201 -16.93 15.19 22.77
N TYR A 202 -15.68 14.69 22.74
CA TYR A 202 -15.39 13.35 23.22
C TYR A 202 -15.88 13.11 24.65
N THR A 203 -15.56 14.00 25.60
CA THR A 203 -15.93 13.84 27.01
C THR A 203 -17.44 13.83 27.24
N GLN A 204 -18.20 14.64 26.48
CA GLN A 204 -19.64 14.76 26.67
C GLN A 204 -20.45 13.73 25.89
N ASP A 205 -19.97 13.34 24.70
CA ASP A 205 -20.74 12.56 23.73
C ASP A 205 -20.25 11.11 23.57
N CYS A 206 -18.96 10.83 23.75
CA CYS A 206 -18.34 9.56 23.38
C CYS A 206 -17.62 8.82 24.52
N GLY A 207 -17.19 9.54 25.56
CA GLY A 207 -16.41 8.99 26.67
C GLY A 207 -17.23 8.16 27.66
N THR A 208 -16.55 7.58 28.63
CA THR A 208 -17.15 6.74 29.69
C THR A 208 -18.17 7.50 30.55
N THR A 209 -18.03 8.83 30.64
CA THR A 209 -18.92 9.74 31.39
C THR A 209 -19.97 10.41 30.52
N ALA A 210 -20.10 10.02 29.24
CA ALA A 210 -21.03 10.64 28.30
C ALA A 210 -22.49 10.48 28.76
N ASN A 211 -23.22 11.59 28.79
CA ASN A 211 -24.63 11.61 29.19
C ASN A 211 -25.53 12.00 28.02
N LEU A 212 -26.03 11.00 27.29
CA LEU A 212 -26.89 11.16 26.10
C LEU A 212 -28.39 11.12 26.42
N THR A 213 -28.79 11.35 27.67
CA THR A 213 -30.19 11.27 28.10
C THR A 213 -31.07 12.35 27.48
N ALA A 214 -30.50 13.52 27.16
CA ALA A 214 -31.21 14.62 26.52
C ALA A 214 -31.52 14.39 25.02
N LEU A 215 -30.86 13.41 24.38
CA LEU A 215 -31.06 13.12 22.95
C LEU A 215 -32.17 12.10 22.73
N SER A 216 -32.85 12.22 21.58
CA SER A 216 -33.79 11.21 21.12
C SER A 216 -33.10 9.86 20.89
N THR A 217 -33.86 8.76 20.92
CA THR A 217 -33.31 7.41 20.70
C THR A 217 -32.62 7.27 19.34
N GLU A 218 -33.19 7.88 18.30
CA GLU A 218 -32.61 7.87 16.95
C GLU A 218 -31.30 8.66 16.90
N GLU A 219 -31.29 9.86 17.48
CA GLU A 219 -30.10 10.71 17.50
C GLU A 219 -28.97 10.07 18.33
N ARG A 220 -29.30 9.45 19.47
CA ARG A 220 -28.36 8.69 20.29
C ARG A 220 -27.69 7.58 19.50
N GLY A 221 -28.45 6.88 18.66
CA GLY A 221 -27.90 5.85 17.75
C GLY A 221 -26.87 6.44 16.78
N ARG A 222 -27.20 7.57 16.14
CA ARG A 222 -26.31 8.24 15.19
C ARG A 222 -25.05 8.79 15.84
N VAL A 223 -25.15 9.39 17.02
CA VAL A 223 -24.00 9.88 17.79
C VAL A 223 -23.08 8.71 18.17
N LYS A 224 -23.64 7.60 18.65
CA LYS A 224 -22.85 6.40 18.98
C LYS A 224 -22.09 5.86 17.77
N THR A 225 -22.74 5.75 16.60
CA THR A 225 -22.07 5.33 15.36
C THR A 225 -20.94 6.29 14.97
N ALA A 226 -21.14 7.60 15.13
CA ALA A 226 -20.12 8.59 14.83
C ALA A 226 -18.93 8.50 15.80
N CYS A 227 -19.17 8.32 17.10
CA CYS A 227 -18.12 8.06 18.10
C CYS A 227 -17.32 6.79 17.76
N THR A 228 -17.99 5.69 17.39
CA THR A 228 -17.32 4.45 16.95
C THR A 228 -16.48 4.67 15.69
N ALA A 229 -16.96 5.48 14.74
CA ALA A 229 -16.20 5.80 13.54
C ALA A 229 -14.91 6.59 13.90
N ALA A 230 -14.99 7.56 14.80
CA ALA A 230 -13.81 8.28 15.29
C ALA A 230 -12.82 7.34 16.02
N SER A 231 -13.31 6.50 16.93
CA SER A 231 -12.51 5.47 17.62
C SER A 231 -11.84 4.51 16.63
N THR A 232 -12.52 4.14 15.55
CA THR A 232 -11.93 3.30 14.48
C THR A 232 -10.75 3.99 13.79
N VAL A 233 -10.80 5.31 13.57
CA VAL A 233 -9.66 6.06 13.01
C VAL A 233 -8.45 5.96 13.95
N LEU A 234 -8.66 6.18 15.24
CA LEU A 234 -7.62 6.08 16.27
C LEU A 234 -7.04 4.65 16.34
N PHE A 235 -7.89 3.64 16.40
CA PHE A 235 -7.47 2.24 16.38
C PHE A 235 -6.63 1.90 15.15
N MET A 236 -7.02 2.39 13.96
CA MET A 236 -6.25 2.17 12.73
C MET A 236 -4.88 2.84 12.80
N VAL A 237 -4.79 4.05 13.35
CA VAL A 237 -3.50 4.75 13.57
C VAL A 237 -2.61 3.96 14.52
N TRP A 238 -3.17 3.33 15.56
CA TRP A 238 -2.46 2.44 16.49
C TRP A 238 -2.01 1.13 15.82
N ALA A 239 -2.90 0.50 15.04
CA ALA A 239 -2.65 -0.78 14.37
C ALA A 239 -1.83 -0.66 13.09
N CYS A 240 -1.59 0.57 12.59
CA CYS A 240 -0.98 0.84 11.28
C CYS A 240 0.34 0.09 11.05
N PRO A 241 1.34 0.10 11.97
CA PRO A 241 2.57 -0.67 11.78
C PRO A 241 2.34 -2.18 11.70
N PHE A 242 1.41 -2.71 12.49
CA PHE A 242 1.05 -4.13 12.46
C PHE A 242 0.40 -4.52 11.13
N ILE A 243 -0.52 -3.69 10.61
CA ILE A 243 -1.13 -3.87 9.29
C ILE A 243 -0.03 -3.84 8.20
N GLY A 244 0.87 -2.87 8.27
CA GLY A 244 2.02 -2.79 7.36
C GLY A 244 2.89 -4.06 7.43
N ALA A 245 3.19 -4.57 8.63
CA ALA A 245 3.93 -5.81 8.80
C ALA A 245 3.21 -7.01 8.16
N ALA A 246 1.91 -7.17 8.45
CA ALA A 246 1.09 -8.26 7.89
C ALA A 246 1.05 -8.21 6.35
N CYS A 247 0.87 -7.04 5.76
CA CYS A 247 0.89 -6.86 4.30
C CYS A 247 2.26 -7.20 3.70
N ASN A 248 3.36 -6.76 4.32
CA ASN A 248 4.71 -7.12 3.86
C ASN A 248 4.96 -8.63 3.92
N PHE A 249 4.50 -9.31 4.97
CA PHE A 249 4.59 -10.77 5.06
C PHE A 249 3.73 -11.47 4.00
N ALA A 250 2.54 -10.97 3.71
CA ALA A 250 1.71 -11.50 2.63
C ALA A 250 2.39 -11.36 1.25
N ILE A 251 2.99 -10.20 0.97
CA ILE A 251 3.77 -9.98 -0.26
C ILE A 251 4.99 -10.90 -0.29
N ALA A 252 5.73 -11.01 0.83
CA ALA A 252 6.88 -11.89 0.94
C ALA A 252 6.50 -13.35 0.67
N ALA A 253 5.40 -13.85 1.26
CA ALA A 253 4.89 -15.19 1.03
C ALA A 253 4.55 -15.40 -0.46
N PHE A 254 3.84 -14.45 -1.08
CA PHE A 254 3.50 -14.52 -2.50
C PHE A 254 4.75 -14.57 -3.39
N VAL A 255 5.73 -13.72 -3.14
CA VAL A 255 7.01 -13.65 -3.88
C VAL A 255 7.83 -14.93 -3.68
N CYS A 256 7.85 -15.47 -2.47
CA CYS A 256 8.53 -16.72 -2.12
C CYS A 256 7.96 -17.89 -2.93
N LEU A 257 6.64 -18.06 -2.92
CA LEU A 257 5.93 -19.12 -3.64
C LEU A 257 6.13 -19.00 -5.17
N ASN A 258 6.10 -17.79 -5.71
CA ASN A 258 6.16 -17.57 -7.16
C ASN A 258 7.57 -17.54 -7.76
N GLY A 259 8.63 -17.38 -6.95
CA GLY A 259 9.97 -17.15 -7.50
C GLY A 259 11.14 -17.73 -6.72
N VAL A 260 11.00 -18.06 -5.43
CA VAL A 260 12.09 -18.60 -4.61
C VAL A 260 11.98 -20.12 -4.50
N VAL A 261 10.78 -20.63 -4.23
CA VAL A 261 10.51 -22.05 -4.01
C VAL A 261 10.43 -22.92 -5.28
N PRO A 262 10.23 -22.46 -6.54
CA PRO A 262 9.90 -23.41 -7.61
C PRO A 262 11.11 -24.28 -8.01
N ASN A 263 11.14 -25.45 -7.38
CA ASN A 263 11.73 -26.72 -7.80
C ASN A 263 10.59 -27.77 -7.81
N PHE A 264 9.48 -27.47 -8.47
CA PHE A 264 8.59 -28.54 -8.94
C PHE A 264 9.25 -29.10 -10.20
N GLY A 265 9.92 -30.25 -10.06
CA GLY A 265 10.62 -30.93 -11.14
C GLY A 265 9.68 -31.14 -12.32
N GLY A 266 10.04 -30.59 -13.49
CA GLY A 266 9.27 -30.77 -14.71
C GLY A 266 9.45 -29.63 -15.71
N ASN A 267 10.45 -29.76 -16.58
CA ASN A 267 10.54 -29.14 -17.92
C ASN A 267 10.14 -27.65 -18.05
N LYS A 268 11.09 -26.77 -17.73
CA LYS A 268 11.06 -25.33 -18.06
C LYS A 268 11.01 -25.03 -19.57
N THR A 269 11.25 -26.01 -20.44
CA THR A 269 11.35 -25.80 -21.89
C THR A 269 10.00 -25.63 -22.62
N LYS A 270 8.87 -26.01 -22.02
CA LYS A 270 7.58 -26.05 -22.75
C LYS A 270 6.72 -24.79 -22.64
N LEU A 271 6.89 -23.98 -21.58
CA LEU A 271 6.10 -22.75 -21.40
C LEU A 271 6.72 -21.52 -22.08
N GLU A 272 8.04 -21.53 -22.33
CA GLU A 272 8.71 -20.47 -23.08
C GLU A 272 8.64 -20.67 -24.61
N SER A 273 8.34 -21.89 -25.09
CA SER A 273 8.07 -22.15 -26.51
C SER A 273 6.69 -21.68 -26.96
N ASP A 274 5.72 -21.62 -26.04
CA ASP A 274 4.31 -21.37 -26.37
C ASP A 274 3.93 -19.86 -26.25
N LEU A 275 4.89 -19.02 -25.86
CA LEU A 275 4.74 -17.56 -25.66
C LEU A 275 5.55 -16.71 -26.67
N LYS A 276 6.20 -17.35 -27.66
CA LYS A 276 6.73 -16.70 -28.85
C LYS A 276 5.77 -16.90 -30.01
#